data_AF-A0A699HS02-F1
#
_entry.id   AF-A0A699HS02-F1
#
_cell.length_a   1.000
_cell.length_b   1.000
_cell.length_c   1.000
_cell.angle_alpha   90.00
_cell.angle_beta   90.00
_cell.angle_gamma   90.00
#
_symmetry.space_group_name_H-M   'P 1'
#
loop_
_entity.id
_entity.type
_entity.pdbx_description
1 polymer ?
#
loop_
_entity_poly.entity_id
_entity_poly.type
_entity_poly.pdbx_seq_one_letter_code
_entity_poly.pdbx_strand_id
1 'polypeptide(L)'
;MFLGKYFSPSMVTKLRNEITNFRQRPEESLFKAWERYKILIDRCPNHNMLPVTQIDTFYNGLTLRHCDTINAAAGGTFMKRRPEECYYLIENMTAHHNDWDTSTQRSESSSSITSSSDLEIVALKAEMAEINKNLIKMFFR
;
A
#
# COMPACT_ATOMS: atom_id res chain seq x y z
N MET A 1 12.21 -31.07 -33.04
CA MET A 1 11.02 -30.37 -32.51
C MET A 1 10.32 -31.32 -31.53
N PHE A 2 10.41 -31.08 -30.22
CA PHE A 2 9.57 -31.74 -29.21
C PHE A 2 9.31 -30.72 -28.11
N LEU A 3 8.19 -30.00 -28.27
CA LEU A 3 7.68 -29.04 -27.30
C LEU A 3 7.17 -29.77 -26.06
N GLY A 4 7.46 -29.16 -24.91
CA GLY A 4 6.54 -29.15 -23.77
C GLY A 4 6.40 -30.48 -23.04
N LYS A 5 7.30 -30.70 -22.07
CA LYS A 5 7.03 -31.60 -20.94
C LYS A 5 5.61 -31.34 -20.43
N TYR A 6 4.77 -32.37 -20.47
CA TYR A 6 3.40 -32.37 -19.98
C TYR A 6 3.32 -31.74 -18.57
N PHE A 7 2.68 -30.57 -18.45
CA PHE A 7 2.16 -30.15 -17.16
C PHE A 7 0.94 -31.03 -16.88
N SER A 8 1.00 -31.86 -15.84
CA SER A 8 -0.14 -32.69 -15.49
C SER A 8 -1.35 -31.81 -15.15
N PRO A 9 -2.57 -32.22 -15.52
CA PRO A 9 -3.79 -31.47 -15.17
C PRO A 9 -3.91 -31.18 -13.67
N SER A 10 -3.39 -32.08 -12.82
CA SER A 10 -3.32 -31.90 -11.37
C SER A 10 -2.44 -30.71 -10.94
N MET A 11 -1.30 -30.50 -11.60
CA MET A 11 -0.40 -29.38 -11.29
C MET A 11 -0.99 -28.05 -11.73
N VAL A 12 -1.63 -28.00 -12.90
CA VAL A 12 -2.35 -26.82 -13.38
C VAL A 12 -3.48 -26.45 -12.42
N THR A 13 -4.25 -27.44 -11.97
CA THR A 13 -5.35 -27.23 -11.01
C THR A 13 -4.83 -26.70 -9.67
N LYS A 14 -3.73 -27.27 -9.17
CA LYS A 14 -3.10 -26.82 -7.92
C LYS A 14 -2.63 -25.36 -8.02
N LEU A 15 -1.93 -25.00 -9.09
CA LEU A 15 -1.45 -23.63 -9.30
C LEU A 15 -2.59 -22.64 -9.45
N ARG A 16 -3.65 -23.00 -10.20
CA ARG A 16 -4.87 -22.18 -10.28
C ARG A 16 -5.48 -21.94 -8.91
N ASN A 17 -5.56 -22.98 -8.07
CA ASN A 17 -6.06 -22.84 -6.70
C ASN A 17 -5.16 -21.95 -5.84
N GLU A 18 -3.84 -22.04 -5.98
CA GLU A 18 -2.90 -21.15 -5.27
C GLU A 18 -3.04 -19.69 -5.70
N ILE A 19 -3.31 -19.45 -6.99
CA ILE A 19 -3.59 -18.11 -7.52
C ILE A 19 -4.91 -17.58 -6.96
N THR A 20 -6.02 -18.32 -7.11
CA THR A 20 -7.36 -17.85 -6.70
C THR A 20 -7.54 -17.73 -5.20
N ASN A 21 -6.78 -18.48 -4.41
CA ASN A 21 -6.78 -18.40 -2.95
C ASN A 21 -5.57 -17.63 -2.41
N PHE A 22 -4.97 -16.77 -3.23
CA PHE A 22 -3.84 -15.96 -2.79
C PHE A 22 -4.21 -15.16 -1.54
N ARG A 23 -3.33 -15.21 -0.54
CA ARG A 23 -3.37 -14.35 0.63
C ARG A 23 -1.97 -13.86 0.95
N GLN A 24 -1.89 -12.58 1.27
CA GLN A 24 -0.71 -11.96 1.86
C GLN A 24 -0.48 -12.53 3.26
N ARG A 25 0.79 -12.77 3.61
CA ARG A 25 1.16 -13.22 4.96
C ARG A 25 1.23 -12.01 5.92
N PRO A 26 0.99 -12.17 7.23
CA PRO A 26 0.95 -11.05 8.17
C PRO A 26 2.17 -10.10 8.13
N GLU A 27 3.37 -10.67 8.01
CA GLU A 27 4.65 -9.91 7.98
C GLU A 27 5.21 -9.70 6.57
N GLU A 28 4.42 -9.99 5.52
CA GLU A 28 4.87 -9.86 4.14
C GLU A 28 4.57 -8.45 3.62
N SER A 29 5.62 -7.74 3.19
CA SER A 29 5.45 -6.43 2.55
C SER A 29 4.67 -6.55 1.23
N LEU A 30 4.08 -5.44 0.78
CA LEU A 30 3.34 -5.39 -0.48
C LEU A 30 4.22 -5.83 -1.66
N PHE A 31 5.49 -5.40 -1.70
CA PHE A 31 6.46 -5.83 -2.72
C PHE A 31 6.63 -7.36 -2.75
N LYS A 32 6.89 -7.98 -1.60
CA LYS A 32 7.08 -9.44 -1.52
C LYS A 32 5.82 -10.20 -1.92
N ALA A 33 4.65 -9.71 -1.51
CA ALA A 33 3.36 -10.28 -1.88
C ALA A 33 3.14 -10.22 -3.40
N TRP A 34 3.42 -9.06 -4.02
CA TRP A 34 3.27 -8.87 -5.46
C TRP A 34 4.22 -9.73 -6.29
N GLU A 35 5.50 -9.78 -5.93
CA GLU A 35 6.48 -10.66 -6.57
C GLU A 35 6.07 -12.13 -6.47
N ARG A 36 5.64 -12.57 -5.29
CA ARG A 36 5.14 -13.95 -5.10
C ARG A 36 3.92 -14.23 -5.97
N TYR A 37 3.01 -13.29 -6.10
CA TYR A 37 1.83 -13.44 -6.94
C TYR A 37 2.19 -13.57 -8.42
N LYS A 38 3.08 -12.72 -8.94
CA LYS A 38 3.59 -12.81 -10.33
C LYS A 38 4.23 -14.16 -10.62
N ILE A 39 5.05 -14.67 -9.70
CA ILE A 39 5.66 -16.00 -9.83
C ILE A 39 4.60 -17.10 -9.91
N LEU A 40 3.48 -16.99 -9.18
CA LEU A 40 2.39 -17.98 -9.27
C LEU A 40 1.71 -17.96 -10.63
N ILE A 41 1.47 -16.77 -11.20
CA ILE A 41 0.90 -16.59 -12.53
C ILE A 41 1.84 -17.19 -13.60
N ASP A 42 3.12 -16.84 -13.58
CA ASP A 42 4.12 -17.31 -14.55
C ASP A 42 4.30 -18.83 -14.52
N ARG A 43 4.15 -19.45 -13.34
CA ARG A 43 4.25 -20.90 -13.17
C ARG A 43 3.04 -21.66 -13.70
N CYS A 44 1.93 -20.99 -13.98
CA CYS A 44 0.68 -21.61 -14.44
C CYS A 44 0.47 -21.35 -15.95
N PRO A 45 1.16 -22.09 -16.86
CA PRO A 45 0.94 -21.93 -18.29
C PRO A 45 -0.53 -22.18 -18.65
N ASN A 46 -1.08 -21.36 -19.53
CA ASN A 46 -2.50 -21.38 -19.92
C ASN A 46 -3.47 -21.15 -18.76
N HIS A 47 -3.15 -20.28 -17.79
CA HIS A 47 -4.06 -19.92 -16.69
C HIS A 47 -5.37 -19.24 -17.18
N ASN A 48 -5.40 -18.67 -18.39
CA ASN A 48 -6.60 -18.07 -19.02
C ASN A 48 -7.34 -17.06 -18.13
N MET A 49 -6.65 -16.43 -17.17
CA MET A 49 -7.23 -15.42 -16.29
C MET A 49 -7.13 -14.06 -16.92
N LEU A 50 -8.25 -13.35 -17.00
CA LEU A 50 -8.27 -11.97 -17.46
C LEU A 50 -7.45 -11.09 -16.51
N PRO A 51 -6.77 -10.03 -17.01
CA PRO A 51 -6.03 -9.10 -16.16
C PRO A 51 -6.86 -8.54 -15.00
N VAL A 52 -8.13 -8.23 -15.24
CA VAL A 52 -9.07 -7.78 -14.21
C VAL A 52 -9.22 -8.80 -13.07
N THR A 53 -9.29 -10.10 -13.40
CA THR A 53 -9.41 -11.17 -12.39
C THR A 53 -8.12 -11.31 -11.59
N GLN A 54 -6.96 -11.11 -12.22
CA GLN A 54 -5.68 -11.16 -11.51
C GLN A 54 -5.55 -10.01 -10.50
N ILE A 55 -5.91 -8.79 -10.90
CA ILE A 55 -5.92 -7.63 -10.02
C ILE A 55 -6.91 -7.80 -8.86
N ASP A 56 -8.13 -8.24 -9.15
CA ASP A 56 -9.16 -8.49 -8.13
C ASP A 56 -8.69 -9.55 -7.12
N THR A 57 -8.17 -10.67 -7.62
CA THR A 57 -7.65 -11.75 -6.78
C THR A 57 -6.50 -11.28 -5.89
N PHE A 58 -5.54 -10.54 -6.46
CA PHE A 58 -4.41 -10.03 -5.69
C PHE A 58 -4.89 -9.08 -4.59
N TYR A 59 -5.69 -8.06 -4.93
CA TYR A 59 -6.17 -7.05 -3.99
C TYR A 59 -7.03 -7.65 -2.88
N ASN A 60 -7.96 -8.56 -3.21
CA ASN A 60 -8.80 -9.24 -2.21
C ASN A 60 -7.98 -10.17 -1.29
N GLY A 61 -6.79 -10.59 -1.74
CA GLY A 61 -5.84 -11.36 -0.95
C GLY A 61 -4.94 -10.53 -0.03
N LEU A 62 -4.94 -9.20 -0.14
CA LEU A 62 -4.08 -8.32 0.66
C LEU A 62 -4.59 -8.13 2.09
N THR A 63 -3.69 -7.71 2.98
CA THR A 63 -4.09 -7.21 4.30
C THR A 63 -4.81 -5.88 4.17
N LEU A 64 -5.73 -5.59 5.10
CA LEU A 64 -6.48 -4.33 5.13
C LEU A 64 -5.55 -3.11 5.05
N ARG A 65 -4.44 -3.14 5.80
CA ARG A 65 -3.40 -2.11 5.78
C ARG A 65 -2.93 -1.79 4.35
N HIS A 66 -2.55 -2.80 3.57
CA HIS A 66 -2.08 -2.56 2.20
C HIS A 66 -3.21 -2.19 1.24
N CYS A 67 -4.44 -2.66 1.46
CA CYS A 67 -5.60 -2.18 0.70
C CYS A 67 -5.80 -0.67 0.90
N ASP A 68 -5.73 -0.19 2.14
CA ASP A 68 -5.86 1.24 2.46
C ASP A 68 -4.73 2.06 1.84
N THR A 69 -3.49 1.56 1.91
CA THR A 69 -2.33 2.18 1.25
C THR A 69 -2.54 2.32 -0.26
N ILE A 70 -3.04 1.28 -0.93
CA ILE A 70 -3.30 1.29 -2.38
C ILE A 70 -4.46 2.25 -2.72
N ASN A 71 -5.53 2.29 -1.94
CA ASN A 71 -6.63 3.24 -2.15
C ASN A 71 -6.16 4.69 -1.97
N ALA A 72 -5.34 4.96 -0.97
CA ALA A 72 -4.74 6.28 -0.76
C ALA A 72 -3.87 6.69 -1.96
N ALA A 73 -3.01 5.78 -2.45
CA ALA A 73 -2.20 6.01 -3.65
C ALA A 73 -3.04 6.24 -4.91
N ALA A 74 -4.18 5.55 -5.01
CA ALA A 74 -5.16 5.73 -6.08
C ALA A 74 -6.01 7.00 -5.93
N GLY A 75 -5.85 7.80 -4.87
CA GLY A 75 -6.65 8.99 -4.61
C GLY A 75 -8.15 8.69 -4.48
N GLY A 76 -8.52 7.49 -4.03
CA GLY A 76 -9.90 7.03 -3.94
C GLY A 76 -10.02 5.51 -4.09
N THR A 77 -11.17 5.04 -4.55
CA THR A 77 -11.40 3.59 -4.72
C THR A 77 -10.54 3.03 -5.85
N PHE A 78 -9.52 2.25 -5.49
CA PHE A 78 -8.62 1.58 -6.44
C PHE A 78 -9.37 0.78 -7.52
N MET A 79 -10.36 -0.01 -7.10
CA MET A 79 -11.14 -0.87 -7.99
C MET A 79 -12.04 -0.14 -9.00
N LYS A 80 -12.13 1.20 -8.96
CA LYS A 80 -12.82 1.99 -10.00
C LYS A 80 -11.92 2.36 -11.18
N ARG A 81 -10.61 2.15 -11.06
CA ARG A 81 -9.61 2.44 -12.11
C ARG A 81 -9.63 1.36 -13.19
N ARG A 82 -9.01 1.65 -14.33
CA ARG A 82 -8.85 0.64 -15.41
C ARG A 82 -7.84 -0.44 -14.97
N PRO A 83 -8.00 -1.71 -15.38
CA PRO A 83 -7.07 -2.79 -14.99
C PRO A 83 -5.60 -2.48 -15.26
N GLU A 84 -5.30 -1.78 -16.36
CA GLU A 84 -3.94 -1.38 -16.73
C GLU A 84 -3.38 -0.33 -15.76
N GLU A 85 -4.21 0.62 -15.34
CA GLU A 85 -3.85 1.63 -14.34
C GLU A 85 -3.63 0.98 -12.96
N CYS A 86 -4.48 0.01 -12.60
CA CYS A 86 -4.34 -0.76 -11.38
C CYS A 86 -2.99 -1.50 -11.33
N TYR A 87 -2.66 -2.22 -12.42
CA TYR A 87 -1.40 -2.93 -12.54
C TYR A 87 -0.21 -1.97 -12.44
N TYR A 88 -0.23 -0.88 -13.20
CA TYR A 88 0.82 0.13 -13.18
C TYR A 88 1.01 0.76 -11.80
N LEU A 89 -0.08 1.06 -11.10
CA LEU A 89 -0.01 1.63 -9.75
C LEU A 89 0.65 0.65 -8.77
N ILE A 90 0.23 -0.62 -8.77
CA ILE A 90 0.84 -1.64 -7.90
C ILE A 90 2.33 -1.77 -8.24
N GLU A 91 2.69 -1.89 -9.51
CA GLU A 91 4.10 -1.98 -9.91
C GLU A 91 4.91 -0.78 -9.43
N ASN A 92 4.41 0.43 -9.64
CA ASN A 92 5.08 1.65 -9.21
C ASN A 92 5.25 1.70 -7.67
N MET A 93 4.22 1.32 -6.91
CA MET A 93 4.32 1.24 -5.45
C MET A 93 5.37 0.20 -5.01
N THR A 94 5.44 -0.94 -5.70
CA THR A 94 6.37 -2.02 -5.36
C THR A 94 7.80 -1.77 -5.84
N ALA A 95 8.00 -0.99 -6.90
CA ALA A 95 9.32 -0.57 -7.37
C ALA A 95 10.03 0.35 -6.35
N HIS A 96 9.26 1.15 -5.61
CA HIS A 96 9.72 2.06 -4.57
C HIS A 96 9.52 1.49 -3.15
N HIS A 97 9.75 0.18 -2.96
CA HIS A 97 9.38 -0.53 -1.72
C HIS A 97 9.92 0.11 -0.41
N ASN A 98 11.13 0.68 -0.45
CA ASN A 98 11.74 1.34 0.72
C ASN A 98 10.95 2.57 1.20
N ASP A 99 10.33 3.31 0.28
CA ASP A 99 9.65 4.57 0.56
C ASP A 99 8.24 4.33 1.13
N TRP A 100 7.55 3.29 0.64
CA TRP A 100 6.17 2.99 1.02
C TRP A 100 6.05 2.25 2.36
N ASP A 101 6.93 1.29 2.65
CA ASP A 101 6.92 0.62 3.95
C ASP A 101 7.28 1.62 5.08
N THR A 102 8.18 2.57 4.80
CA THR A 102 8.60 3.63 5.74
C THR A 102 7.54 4.71 5.93
N SER A 103 6.86 5.14 4.86
CA SER A 103 5.71 6.07 4.95
C SER A 103 4.62 5.52 5.86
N THR A 104 4.37 4.20 5.78
CA THR A 104 3.36 3.53 6.59
C THR A 104 3.75 3.44 8.07
N GLN A 105 5.02 3.17 8.39
CA GLN A 105 5.51 3.23 9.78
C GLN A 105 5.51 4.65 10.35
N ARG A 106 5.75 5.67 9.52
CA ARG A 106 5.73 7.07 9.94
C ARG A 106 4.33 7.53 10.34
N SER A 107 3.28 7.02 9.69
CA SER A 107 1.89 7.31 10.07
C SER A 107 1.54 6.77 11.46
N GLU A 108 2.00 5.57 11.81
CA GLU A 108 1.80 4.98 13.16
C GLU A 108 2.68 5.64 14.23
N SER A 109 3.89 6.08 13.89
CA SER A 109 4.69 6.92 14.80
C SER A 109 4.12 8.33 14.96
N SER A 110 3.40 8.85 13.97
CA SER A 110 2.80 10.19 14.02
C SER A 110 1.62 10.27 14.99
N SER A 111 0.91 9.17 15.28
CA SER A 111 -0.11 9.14 16.33
C SER A 111 0.47 9.19 17.75
N SER A 112 1.78 8.94 17.91
CA SER A 112 2.48 9.04 19.20
C SER A 112 3.21 10.39 19.37
N ILE A 113 3.56 11.06 18.26
CA ILE A 113 4.26 12.36 18.27
C ILE A 113 3.30 13.54 18.47
N THR A 114 2.00 13.37 18.18
CA THR A 114 1.00 14.46 18.26
C THR A 114 0.96 15.11 19.64
N SER A 115 1.08 14.33 20.72
CA SER A 115 1.00 14.88 22.08
C SER A 115 2.17 15.79 22.48
N SER A 116 3.38 15.59 21.96
CA SER A 116 4.56 16.39 22.36
C SER A 116 4.66 17.68 21.56
N SER A 117 4.38 17.62 20.26
CA SER A 117 4.40 18.79 19.39
C SER A 117 3.22 19.74 19.64
N ASP A 118 2.05 19.22 20.04
CA ASP A 118 0.90 20.07 20.39
C ASP A 118 1.18 20.94 21.62
N LEU A 119 1.91 20.43 22.62
CA LEU A 119 2.27 21.19 23.82
C LEU A 119 3.26 22.32 23.51
N GLU A 120 4.25 22.07 22.64
CA GLU A 120 5.20 23.11 22.18
C GLU A 120 4.49 24.21 21.38
N ILE A 121 3.54 23.84 20.51
CA ILE A 121 2.75 24.79 19.73
C ILE A 121 1.84 25.65 20.63
N VAL A 122 1.24 25.07 21.67
CA VAL A 122 0.43 25.81 22.65
C VAL A 122 1.29 26.78 23.47
N ALA A 123 2.48 26.36 23.90
CA ALA A 123 3.41 27.21 24.64
C ALA A 123 3.88 28.42 23.80
N LEU A 124 4.28 28.19 22.54
CA LEU A 124 4.70 29.26 21.63
C LEU A 124 3.57 30.25 21.33
N LYS A 125 2.32 29.76 21.20
CA LYS A 125 1.15 30.64 21.04
C LYS A 125 0.91 31.52 22.26
N ALA A 126 1.12 30.98 23.46
CA ALA A 126 0.98 31.76 24.70
C ALA A 126 2.06 32.85 24.82
N GLU A 127 3.32 32.53 24.48
CA GLU A 127 4.40 33.51 24.46
C GLU A 127 4.15 34.63 23.45
N MET A 128 3.68 34.30 22.24
CA MET A 128 3.31 35.31 21.24
C MET A 128 2.20 36.24 21.74
N ALA A 129 1.21 35.73 22.49
CA ALA A 129 0.14 36.54 23.05
C ALA A 129 0.65 37.51 24.14
N GLU A 130 1.57 37.06 24.99
CA GLU A 130 2.18 37.88 26.04
C GLU A 130 3.05 39.00 25.43
N ILE A 131 3.84 38.68 24.40
CA ILE A 131 4.64 39.64 23.64
C ILE A 131 3.74 40.71 22.99
N ASN A 132 2.64 40.29 22.36
CA ASN A 132 1.71 41.23 21.72
C ASN A 132 1.05 42.17 22.75
N LYS A 133 0.69 41.65 23.93
CA LYS A 133 0.13 42.45 25.03
C LYS A 133 1.13 43.48 25.56
N ASN A 134 2.41 43.12 25.65
CA ASN A 134 3.47 44.02 26.10
C ASN A 134 3.80 45.09 25.05
N LEU A 135 3.77 44.73 23.76
CA LEU A 135 3.86 45.68 22.65
C LEU A 135 2.75 46.74 22.71
N ILE A 136 1.49 46.31 22.85
CA ILE A 136 0.35 47.22 22.98
C ILE A 136 0.55 48.16 24.18
N LYS A 137 0.95 47.63 25.35
CA LYS A 137 1.21 48.48 26.53
C LYS A 137 2.35 49.50 26.33
N MET A 138 3.29 49.23 25.42
CA MET A 138 4.42 50.12 25.15
C MET A 138 4.07 51.26 24.19
N PHE A 139 3.13 51.03 23.27
CA PHE A 139 2.68 52.01 22.27
C PHE A 139 1.53 52.92 22.75
N PHE A 140 0.80 52.53 23.81
CA PHE A 140 -0.33 53.29 24.36
C PHE A 140 -0.03 53.96 25.72
N ARG A 141 1.24 54.32 25.97
CA ARG A 141 1.66 55.03 27.18
C ARG A 141 2.05 56.47 26.89
#